data_AF-A0A7S2C2A1-F1
#
_entry.id   AF-A0A7S2C2A1-F1
#
_cell.length_a   1.000
_cell.length_b   1.000
_cell.length_c   1.000
_cell.angle_alpha   90.00
_cell.angle_beta   90.00
_cell.angle_gamma   90.00
#
_symmetry.space_group_name_H-M   'P 1'
#
loop_
_entity.id
_entity.type
_entity.pdbx_description
1 polymer ?
#
loop_
_entity_poly.entity_id
_entity_poly.type
_entity_poly.pdbx_seq_one_letter_code
_entity_poly.pdbx_strand_id
1 'polypeptide(L)'
;MQWEEPLMEAHADVLTGQLASFGDFPENSQGLGAGAVLNVGFGMGIIDTALQSRNPTHHTIIEAHPQVYAKMVADGWTEKENVTVLFGKWQDVIHEAGKFDGVFFDTYGEYYEDMHNFHELLPNLLNPGGIYSFFNGMCPFNIFFHGVACELVRLELQAIGLVSHFVPIQIQLDPATWQGVRRKYWQRETYYLPICLNTRSTGGGGLGGALDEVATTTAPPAEMGQQQQQQRASVNPPAESDMGFSSSSSSSMTSPSLQRS
;
A
#
# COMPACT_ATOMS: atom_id res chain seq x y z
N MET A 1 13.44 0.11 8.78
CA MET A 1 12.32 -0.07 9.74
C MET A 1 11.34 -0.98 9.02
N GLN A 2 11.27 -2.27 9.37
CA GLN A 2 10.63 -3.34 8.56
C GLN A 2 9.40 -3.94 9.23
N TRP A 3 8.75 -3.19 10.13
CA TRP A 3 7.70 -3.74 10.97
C TRP A 3 6.44 -4.14 10.18
N GLU A 4 6.22 -3.54 9.01
CA GLU A 4 5.13 -3.86 8.07
C GLU A 4 5.42 -5.13 7.26
N GLU A 5 6.67 -5.57 7.19
CA GLU A 5 7.08 -6.71 6.34
C GLU A 5 6.26 -7.97 6.63
N PRO A 6 6.04 -8.42 7.88
CA PRO A 6 5.19 -9.58 8.15
C PRO A 6 3.73 -9.40 7.70
N LEU A 7 3.23 -8.16 7.70
CA LEU A 7 1.87 -7.86 7.20
C LEU A 7 1.80 -7.94 5.69
N MET A 8 2.80 -7.37 5.01
CA MET A 8 2.88 -7.36 3.55
C MET A 8 3.15 -8.76 2.99
N GLU A 9 3.94 -9.58 3.68
CA GLU A 9 4.10 -11.00 3.36
C GLU A 9 2.75 -11.74 3.47
N ALA A 10 1.98 -11.51 4.54
CA ALA A 10 0.67 -12.13 4.70
C ALA A 10 -0.34 -11.68 3.63
N HIS A 11 -0.32 -10.40 3.25
CA HIS A 11 -1.09 -9.88 2.11
C HIS A 11 -0.68 -10.56 0.80
N ALA A 12 0.62 -10.67 0.53
CA ALA A 12 1.11 -11.29 -0.68
C ALA A 12 0.74 -12.79 -0.74
N ASP A 13 0.77 -13.50 0.39
CA ASP A 13 0.34 -14.91 0.47
C ASP A 13 -1.13 -15.08 0.07
N VAL A 14 -2.03 -14.26 0.62
CA VAL A 14 -3.45 -14.36 0.27
C VAL A 14 -3.70 -13.98 -1.18
N LEU A 15 -3.08 -12.90 -1.67
CA LEU A 15 -3.26 -12.41 -3.04
C LEU A 15 -2.71 -13.37 -4.11
N THR A 16 -1.84 -14.30 -3.73
CA THR A 16 -1.25 -15.32 -4.63
C THR A 16 -1.79 -16.72 -4.38
N GLY A 17 -2.92 -16.83 -3.68
CA GLY A 17 -3.71 -18.06 -3.58
C GLY A 17 -3.39 -18.97 -2.39
N GLN A 18 -2.57 -18.54 -1.43
CA GLN A 18 -2.21 -19.33 -0.24
C GLN A 18 -3.24 -19.22 0.91
N LEU A 19 -4.54 -19.27 0.57
CA LEU A 19 -5.64 -19.06 1.53
C LEU A 19 -5.76 -20.14 2.61
N ALA A 20 -5.31 -21.37 2.33
CA ALA A 20 -5.40 -22.49 3.27
C ALA A 20 -4.66 -22.23 4.61
N SER A 21 -3.66 -21.35 4.58
CA SER A 21 -2.90 -20.93 5.78
C SER A 21 -3.71 -20.02 6.72
N PHE A 22 -4.86 -19.50 6.28
CA PHE A 22 -5.64 -18.47 6.98
C PHE A 22 -7.04 -18.93 7.39
N GLY A 23 -7.44 -20.16 7.08
CA GLY A 23 -8.69 -20.77 7.52
C GLY A 23 -9.34 -21.68 6.48
N ASP A 24 -10.55 -22.15 6.81
CA ASP A 24 -11.37 -22.96 5.93
C ASP A 24 -12.14 -22.06 4.95
N PHE A 25 -11.65 -21.99 3.71
CA PHE A 25 -12.36 -21.34 2.61
C PHE A 25 -13.02 -22.40 1.70
N PRO A 26 -14.16 -22.11 1.06
CA PRO A 26 -14.80 -23.05 0.13
C PRO A 26 -13.82 -23.59 -0.92
N GLU A 27 -13.95 -24.84 -1.34
CA GLU A 27 -12.97 -25.53 -2.21
C GLU A 27 -12.77 -24.82 -3.57
N ASN A 28 -13.80 -24.13 -4.06
CA ASN A 28 -13.76 -23.26 -5.25
C ASN A 28 -13.15 -21.86 -5.00
N SER A 29 -12.67 -21.60 -3.78
CA SER A 29 -11.95 -20.40 -3.36
C SER A 29 -10.45 -20.60 -3.36
N GLN A 30 -9.96 -21.83 -3.55
CA GLN A 30 -8.53 -22.08 -3.70
C GLN A 30 -8.06 -21.30 -4.93
N GLY A 31 -7.29 -20.24 -4.66
CA GLY A 31 -6.93 -19.23 -5.64
C GLY A 31 -6.28 -19.81 -6.89
N LEU A 32 -6.43 -19.07 -7.98
CA LEU A 32 -5.92 -19.36 -9.33
C LEU A 32 -4.37 -19.27 -9.38
N GLY A 33 -3.63 -19.93 -8.47
CA GLY A 33 -2.17 -19.82 -8.39
C GLY A 33 -1.66 -18.38 -8.30
N ALA A 34 -0.36 -18.18 -8.54
CA ALA A 34 0.24 -16.84 -8.65
C ALA A 34 -0.14 -16.20 -9.99
N GLY A 35 -1.40 -15.79 -10.11
CA GLY A 35 -1.96 -15.14 -11.30
C GLY A 35 -1.50 -13.68 -11.49
N ALA A 36 -2.29 -12.91 -12.22
CA ALA A 36 -2.00 -11.49 -12.45
C ALA A 36 -2.38 -10.68 -11.19
N VAL A 37 -1.50 -9.80 -10.72
CA VAL A 37 -1.72 -8.99 -9.53
C VAL A 37 -1.63 -7.50 -9.81
N LEU A 38 -2.44 -6.72 -9.08
CA LEU A 38 -2.43 -5.25 -9.08
C LEU A 38 -2.09 -4.74 -7.68
N ASN A 39 -1.16 -3.80 -7.58
CA ASN A 39 -0.98 -2.94 -6.41
C ASN A 39 -1.35 -1.48 -6.75
N VAL A 40 -2.12 -0.83 -5.88
CA VAL A 40 -2.45 0.60 -5.96
C VAL A 40 -1.80 1.33 -4.79
N GLY A 41 -0.71 2.05 -5.09
CA GLY A 41 0.17 2.69 -4.10
C GLY A 41 1.45 1.88 -3.89
N PHE A 42 2.56 2.32 -4.51
CA PHE A 42 3.85 1.62 -4.37
C PHE A 42 4.49 1.90 -3.01
N GLY A 43 4.43 3.16 -2.55
CA GLY A 43 5.01 3.58 -1.28
C GLY A 43 6.49 3.25 -1.17
N MET A 44 6.84 2.30 -0.30
CA MET A 44 8.22 1.82 -0.11
C MET A 44 8.55 0.53 -0.87
N GLY A 45 7.61 -0.02 -1.64
CA GLY A 45 7.80 -1.24 -2.43
C GLY A 45 7.85 -2.54 -1.62
N ILE A 46 7.40 -2.53 -0.35
CA ILE A 46 7.46 -3.71 0.54
C ILE A 46 6.51 -4.80 0.03
N ILE A 47 5.23 -4.46 -0.18
CA ILE A 47 4.26 -5.40 -0.74
C ILE A 47 4.65 -5.84 -2.15
N ASP A 48 5.17 -4.91 -2.98
CA ASP A 48 5.56 -5.23 -4.34
C ASP A 48 6.71 -6.23 -4.38
N THR A 49 7.68 -6.10 -3.46
CA THR A 49 8.78 -7.04 -3.30
C THR A 49 8.27 -8.41 -2.86
N ALA A 50 7.35 -8.44 -1.88
CA ALA A 50 6.72 -9.67 -1.41
C ALA A 50 5.89 -10.36 -2.51
N LEU A 51 5.12 -9.60 -3.30
CA LEU A 51 4.37 -10.13 -4.44
C LEU A 51 5.34 -10.71 -5.49
N GLN A 52 6.40 -9.98 -5.85
CA GLN A 52 7.37 -10.46 -6.82
C GLN A 52 8.09 -11.75 -6.38
N SER A 53 8.33 -11.96 -5.09
CA SER A 53 8.95 -13.20 -4.60
C SER A 53 8.07 -14.45 -4.77
N ARG A 54 6.76 -14.24 -5.00
CA ARG A 54 5.77 -15.30 -5.28
C ARG A 54 5.57 -15.57 -6.78
N ASN A 55 6.33 -14.90 -7.65
CA ASN A 55 6.33 -15.10 -9.10
C ASN A 55 4.95 -14.99 -9.77
N PRO A 56 4.22 -13.87 -9.61
CA PRO A 56 2.97 -13.65 -10.32
C PRO A 56 3.20 -13.67 -11.83
N THR A 57 2.20 -14.11 -12.60
CA THR A 57 2.26 -14.11 -14.07
C THR A 57 2.48 -12.70 -14.62
N HIS A 58 1.86 -11.69 -13.99
CA HIS A 58 2.05 -10.28 -14.30
C HIS A 58 1.79 -9.44 -13.05
N HIS A 59 2.53 -8.35 -12.88
CA HIS A 59 2.40 -7.45 -11.74
C HIS A 59 2.21 -6.01 -12.22
N THR A 60 1.03 -5.46 -12.01
CA THR A 60 0.74 -4.06 -12.30
C THR A 60 0.83 -3.22 -11.03
N ILE A 61 1.48 -2.07 -11.11
CA ILE A 61 1.66 -1.15 -9.99
C ILE A 61 1.18 0.24 -10.43
N ILE A 62 0.27 0.84 -9.68
CA ILE A 62 -0.15 2.24 -9.87
C ILE A 62 0.56 3.11 -8.83
N GLU A 63 1.24 4.18 -9.27
CA GLU A 63 1.90 5.13 -8.39
C GLU A 63 1.72 6.57 -8.87
N ALA A 64 1.24 7.44 -7.98
CA ALA A 64 0.88 8.82 -8.31
C ALA A 64 2.00 9.83 -7.99
N HIS A 65 2.86 9.54 -7.02
CA HIS A 65 3.82 10.49 -6.49
C HIS A 65 5.10 10.52 -7.33
N PRO A 66 5.47 11.66 -7.97
CA PRO A 66 6.61 11.72 -8.89
C PRO A 66 7.96 11.28 -8.28
N GLN A 67 8.19 11.56 -6.99
CA GLN A 67 9.43 11.15 -6.32
C GLN A 67 9.49 9.65 -6.06
N VAL A 68 8.34 9.02 -5.78
CA VAL A 68 8.27 7.57 -5.57
C VAL A 68 8.47 6.88 -6.90
N TYR A 69 7.81 7.36 -7.96
CA TYR A 69 8.01 6.87 -9.32
C TYR A 69 9.47 7.00 -9.79
N ALA A 70 10.11 8.16 -9.59
CA ALA A 70 11.52 8.35 -9.93
C ALA A 70 12.43 7.34 -9.20
N LYS A 71 12.11 7.00 -7.94
CA LYS A 71 12.79 5.95 -7.19
C LYS A 71 12.51 4.56 -7.79
N MET A 72 11.28 4.25 -8.20
CA MET A 72 10.94 2.99 -8.86
C MET A 72 11.79 2.79 -10.12
N VAL A 73 11.93 3.82 -10.95
CA VAL A 73 12.79 3.79 -12.15
C VAL A 73 14.26 3.56 -11.77
N ALA A 74 14.77 4.29 -10.78
CA ALA A 74 16.16 4.14 -10.34
C ALA A 74 16.46 2.75 -9.75
N ASP A 75 15.48 2.14 -9.08
CA ASP A 75 15.57 0.81 -8.47
C ASP A 75 15.32 -0.33 -9.47
N GLY A 76 15.00 -0.03 -10.74
CA GLY A 76 14.83 -1.04 -11.79
C GLY A 76 13.43 -1.64 -11.89
N TRP A 77 12.40 -1.03 -11.30
CA TRP A 77 11.04 -1.58 -11.31
C TRP A 77 10.37 -1.50 -12.68
N THR A 78 10.67 -0.46 -13.45
CA THR A 78 10.10 -0.25 -14.79
C THR A 78 10.71 -1.16 -15.86
N GLU A 79 11.82 -1.82 -15.55
CA GLU A 79 12.60 -2.67 -16.45
C GLU A 79 12.35 -4.17 -16.22
N LYS A 80 11.61 -4.55 -15.17
CA LYS A 80 11.25 -5.95 -14.89
C LYS A 80 10.26 -6.46 -15.94
N GLU A 81 10.58 -7.60 -16.57
CA GLU A 81 9.81 -8.13 -17.72
C GLU A 81 8.32 -8.39 -17.44
N ASN A 82 7.97 -8.84 -16.22
CA ASN A 82 6.60 -9.14 -15.80
C ASN A 82 5.96 -8.01 -14.97
N VAL A 83 6.55 -6.80 -14.98
CA VAL A 83 6.00 -5.65 -14.24
C VAL A 83 5.52 -4.57 -15.22
N THR A 84 4.38 -3.97 -14.91
CA THR A 84 3.89 -2.76 -15.57
C THR A 84 3.64 -1.68 -14.54
N VAL A 85 4.28 -0.53 -14.69
CA VAL A 85 4.07 0.62 -13.81
C VAL A 85 3.21 1.65 -14.54
N LEU A 86 2.05 1.95 -13.98
CA LEU A 86 1.15 3.01 -14.43
C LEU A 86 1.40 4.26 -13.57
N PHE A 87 2.04 5.26 -14.16
CA PHE A 87 2.36 6.50 -13.45
C PHE A 87 1.18 7.48 -13.51
N GLY A 88 0.59 7.77 -12.36
CA GLY A 88 -0.55 8.66 -12.23
C GLY A 88 -1.43 8.32 -11.04
N LYS A 89 -2.44 9.15 -10.79
CA LYS A 89 -3.49 8.82 -9.82
C LYS A 89 -4.30 7.64 -10.34
N TRP A 90 -4.69 6.73 -9.47
CA TRP A 90 -5.47 5.56 -9.89
C TRP A 90 -6.77 5.97 -10.56
N GLN A 91 -7.43 7.04 -10.11
CA GLN A 91 -8.64 7.59 -10.71
C GLN A 91 -8.44 7.92 -12.20
N ASP A 92 -7.24 8.31 -12.59
CA ASP A 92 -6.91 8.71 -13.95
C ASP A 92 -6.43 7.53 -14.80
N VAL A 93 -5.71 6.55 -14.23
CA VAL A 93 -5.00 5.51 -15.00
C VAL A 93 -5.58 4.10 -14.84
N ILE A 94 -6.49 3.85 -13.90
CA ILE A 94 -7.04 2.51 -13.64
C ILE A 94 -7.76 1.92 -14.87
N HIS A 95 -8.24 2.75 -15.78
CA HIS A 95 -8.87 2.31 -17.02
C HIS A 95 -7.91 1.63 -18.00
N GLU A 96 -6.59 1.82 -17.83
CA GLU A 96 -5.54 1.12 -18.57
C GLU A 96 -5.21 -0.24 -17.93
N ALA A 97 -5.67 -0.48 -16.70
CA ALA A 97 -5.43 -1.71 -15.98
C ALA A 97 -6.31 -2.87 -16.52
N GLY A 98 -5.78 -4.09 -16.40
CA GLY A 98 -6.46 -5.30 -16.85
C GLY A 98 -7.39 -5.91 -15.80
N LYS A 99 -7.58 -7.23 -15.90
CA LYS A 99 -8.18 -8.04 -14.84
C LYS A 99 -7.12 -8.78 -14.05
N PHE A 100 -7.39 -9.00 -12.78
CA PHE A 100 -6.43 -9.52 -11.81
C PHE A 100 -7.03 -10.64 -10.98
N ASP A 101 -6.15 -11.56 -10.58
CA ASP A 101 -6.41 -12.64 -9.63
C ASP A 101 -6.13 -12.16 -8.19
N GLY A 102 -5.30 -11.13 -8.03
CA GLY A 102 -5.05 -10.43 -6.77
C GLY A 102 -5.04 -8.91 -6.93
N VAL A 103 -5.74 -8.18 -6.07
CA VAL A 103 -5.70 -6.70 -6.00
C VAL A 103 -5.35 -6.26 -4.58
N PHE A 104 -4.31 -5.45 -4.45
CA PHE A 104 -3.91 -4.78 -3.22
C PHE A 104 -4.15 -3.27 -3.32
N PHE A 105 -4.67 -2.67 -2.25
CA PHE A 105 -4.91 -1.23 -2.16
C PHE A 105 -4.30 -0.66 -0.86
N ASP A 106 -3.33 0.24 -1.01
CA ASP A 106 -2.67 0.96 0.09
C ASP A 106 -2.20 2.34 -0.37
N THR A 107 -3.14 3.28 -0.41
CA THR A 107 -2.92 4.66 -0.83
C THR A 107 -2.74 5.58 0.38
N TYR A 108 -1.89 6.60 0.25
CA TYR A 108 -1.66 7.58 1.32
C TYR A 108 -2.58 8.80 1.19
N GLY A 109 -3.17 9.22 2.30
CA GLY A 109 -3.92 10.49 2.39
C GLY A 109 -5.32 10.44 1.78
N GLU A 110 -5.82 9.24 1.52
CA GLU A 110 -7.14 8.98 1.00
C GLU A 110 -8.16 8.85 2.14
N TYR A 111 -9.35 9.39 1.91
CA TYR A 111 -10.46 9.29 2.87
C TYR A 111 -11.20 7.96 2.66
N TYR A 112 -12.13 7.64 3.56
CA TYR A 112 -12.97 6.44 3.38
C TYR A 112 -13.68 6.46 2.01
N GLU A 113 -14.08 7.64 1.54
CA GLU A 113 -14.73 7.83 0.25
C GLU A 113 -13.85 7.35 -0.93
N ASP A 114 -12.54 7.52 -0.88
CA ASP A 114 -11.65 7.07 -1.95
C ASP A 114 -11.56 5.54 -2.00
N MET A 115 -11.44 4.89 -0.83
CA MET A 115 -11.50 3.43 -0.72
C MET A 115 -12.86 2.89 -1.18
N HIS A 116 -13.95 3.57 -0.81
CA HIS A 116 -15.30 3.24 -1.26
C HIS A 116 -15.42 3.33 -2.79
N ASN A 117 -14.96 4.43 -3.40
CA ASN A 117 -14.95 4.61 -4.84
C ASN A 117 -14.11 3.53 -5.54
N PHE A 118 -12.99 3.12 -4.93
CA PHE A 118 -12.20 2.02 -5.46
C PHE A 118 -12.92 0.67 -5.36
N HIS A 119 -13.66 0.40 -4.27
CA HIS A 119 -14.46 -0.81 -4.12
C HIS A 119 -15.49 -0.99 -5.24
N GLU A 120 -16.09 0.10 -5.74
CA GLU A 120 -17.02 0.07 -6.87
C GLU A 120 -16.37 -0.44 -8.18
N LEU A 121 -15.04 -0.40 -8.29
CA LEU A 121 -14.28 -0.87 -9.46
C LEU A 121 -13.91 -2.36 -9.37
N LEU A 122 -13.83 -2.93 -8.16
CA LEU A 122 -13.48 -4.34 -7.93
C LEU A 122 -14.32 -5.32 -8.78
N PRO A 123 -15.62 -5.07 -9.03
CA PRO A 123 -16.42 -5.88 -9.91
C PRO A 123 -15.84 -6.13 -11.31
N ASN A 124 -15.13 -5.14 -11.85
CA ASN A 124 -14.54 -5.17 -13.18
C ASN A 124 -13.05 -5.54 -13.14
N LEU A 125 -12.35 -5.25 -12.05
CA LEU A 125 -10.93 -5.53 -11.87
C LEU A 125 -10.65 -6.99 -11.50
N LEU A 126 -11.50 -7.63 -10.69
CA LEU A 126 -11.25 -9.01 -10.24
C LEU A 126 -11.78 -10.06 -11.21
N ASN A 127 -10.97 -11.07 -11.49
CA ASN A 127 -11.43 -12.33 -12.07
C ASN A 127 -12.34 -13.08 -11.08
N PRO A 128 -13.21 -14.00 -11.54
CA PRO A 128 -13.90 -14.95 -10.65
C PRO A 128 -12.89 -15.69 -9.78
N GLY A 129 -13.13 -15.75 -8.47
CA GLY A 129 -12.19 -16.35 -7.52
C GLY A 129 -10.98 -15.46 -7.19
N GLY A 130 -10.86 -14.27 -7.80
CA GLY A 130 -9.83 -13.30 -7.46
C GLY A 130 -10.01 -12.73 -6.05
N ILE A 131 -8.90 -12.31 -5.45
CA ILE A 131 -8.84 -11.85 -4.06
C ILE A 131 -8.49 -10.38 -4.03
N TYR A 132 -9.26 -9.61 -3.26
CA TYR A 132 -8.93 -8.26 -2.87
C TYR A 132 -8.43 -8.22 -1.43
N SER A 133 -7.42 -7.40 -1.20
CA SER A 133 -6.94 -7.05 0.13
C SER A 133 -6.48 -5.60 0.15
N PHE A 134 -6.38 -5.00 1.34
CA PHE A 134 -5.99 -3.62 1.52
C PHE A 134 -5.30 -3.41 2.86
N PHE A 135 -4.54 -2.32 3.01
CA PHE A 135 -3.99 -1.96 4.30
C PHE A 135 -5.11 -1.51 5.27
N ASN A 136 -5.40 -2.34 6.27
CA ASN A 136 -6.49 -2.10 7.22
C ASN A 136 -6.04 -1.20 8.38
N GLY A 137 -5.78 0.07 8.07
CA GLY A 137 -5.39 1.12 9.01
C GLY A 137 -6.56 1.85 9.69
N MET A 138 -7.81 1.46 9.43
CA MET A 138 -9.01 2.20 9.86
C MET A 138 -9.14 2.24 11.39
N CYS A 139 -9.58 3.37 11.95
CA CYS A 139 -9.83 3.54 13.39
C CYS A 139 -8.72 2.96 14.31
N PRO A 140 -7.43 3.31 14.10
CA PRO A 140 -6.30 2.55 14.66
C PRO A 140 -6.18 2.65 16.20
N PHE A 141 -6.88 3.61 16.81
CA PHE A 141 -6.82 3.88 18.25
C PHE A 141 -8.02 3.33 19.04
N ASN A 142 -9.02 2.74 18.39
CA ASN A 142 -10.21 2.23 19.07
C ASN A 142 -10.67 0.91 18.44
N ILE A 143 -10.49 -0.20 19.17
CA ILE A 143 -10.85 -1.54 18.70
C ILE A 143 -12.34 -1.69 18.41
N PHE A 144 -13.21 -1.04 19.19
CA PHE A 144 -14.65 -1.08 18.93
C PHE A 144 -14.97 -0.42 17.59
N PHE A 145 -14.47 0.79 17.34
CA PHE A 145 -14.68 1.46 16.06
C PHE A 145 -13.97 0.78 14.89
N HIS A 146 -12.81 0.17 15.12
CA HIS A 146 -12.14 -0.66 14.13
C HIS A 146 -13.00 -1.87 13.73
N GLY A 147 -13.59 -2.57 14.71
CA GLY A 147 -14.50 -3.68 14.45
C GLY A 147 -15.76 -3.24 13.68
N VAL A 148 -16.33 -2.08 14.03
CA VAL A 148 -17.43 -1.47 13.27
C VAL A 148 -17.00 -1.16 11.83
N ALA A 149 -15.82 -0.57 11.63
CA ALA A 149 -15.30 -0.26 10.29
C ALA A 149 -15.10 -1.53 9.44
N CYS A 150 -14.53 -2.59 10.01
CA CYS A 150 -14.42 -3.89 9.33
C CYS A 150 -15.79 -4.44 8.92
N GLU A 151 -16.80 -4.33 9.79
CA GLU A 151 -18.15 -4.82 9.49
C GLU A 151 -18.86 -3.99 8.40
N LEU A 152 -18.65 -2.67 8.39
CA LEU A 152 -19.16 -1.79 7.32
C LEU A 152 -18.56 -2.18 5.97
N VAL A 153 -17.23 -2.30 5.89
CA VAL A 153 -16.54 -2.75 4.68
C VAL A 153 -17.00 -4.15 4.27
N ARG A 154 -17.22 -5.06 5.22
CA ARG A 154 -17.74 -6.40 4.94
C ARG A 154 -19.10 -6.36 4.25
N LEU A 155 -20.03 -5.54 4.76
CA LEU A 155 -21.39 -5.39 4.21
C LEU A 155 -21.36 -4.73 2.83
N GLU A 156 -20.51 -3.71 2.65
CA GLU A 156 -20.32 -3.01 1.39
C GLU A 156 -19.79 -3.94 0.29
N LEU A 157 -18.69 -4.65 0.58
CA LEU A 157 -18.10 -5.61 -0.35
C LEU A 157 -19.06 -6.79 -0.64
N GLN A 158 -19.86 -7.19 0.35
CA GLN A 158 -20.91 -8.20 0.15
C GLN A 158 -21.98 -7.73 -0.85
N ALA A 159 -22.36 -6.45 -0.82
CA ALA A 159 -23.36 -5.90 -1.74
C ALA A 159 -22.92 -5.96 -3.22
N ILE A 160 -21.60 -5.96 -3.47
CA ILE A 160 -21.01 -6.07 -4.82
C ILE A 160 -20.50 -7.48 -5.17
N GLY A 161 -20.80 -8.48 -4.33
CA GLY A 161 -20.56 -9.90 -4.61
C GLY A 161 -19.22 -10.45 -4.11
N LEU A 162 -18.58 -9.79 -3.14
CA LEU A 162 -17.38 -10.29 -2.47
C LEU A 162 -17.71 -10.87 -1.09
N VAL A 163 -17.11 -12.01 -0.75
CA VAL A 163 -17.16 -12.58 0.60
C VAL A 163 -15.89 -12.17 1.34
N SER A 164 -16.05 -11.45 2.45
CA SER A 164 -14.93 -10.82 3.16
C SER A 164 -14.74 -11.38 4.56
N HIS A 165 -13.49 -11.71 4.89
CA HIS A 165 -13.04 -12.16 6.20
C HIS A 165 -11.96 -11.24 6.74
N PHE A 166 -11.93 -11.02 8.06
CA PHE A 166 -10.91 -10.23 8.74
C PHE A 166 -10.16 -11.12 9.73
N VAL A 167 -9.04 -11.69 9.27
CA VAL A 167 -8.28 -12.70 10.03
C VAL A 167 -7.30 -12.00 10.99
N PRO A 168 -7.36 -12.28 12.30
CA PRO A 168 -6.44 -11.68 13.26
C PRO A 168 -5.02 -12.26 13.10
N ILE A 169 -4.06 -11.38 12.87
CA ILE A 169 -2.62 -11.69 12.80
C ILE A 169 -1.93 -11.00 13.97
N GLN A 170 -1.14 -11.76 14.73
CA GLN A 170 -0.32 -11.22 15.80
C GLN A 170 0.95 -10.58 15.20
N ILE A 171 1.11 -9.28 15.42
CA ILE A 171 2.32 -8.54 15.09
C ILE A 171 3.22 -8.55 16.32
N GLN A 172 4.32 -9.30 16.25
CA GLN A 172 5.36 -9.22 17.26
C GLN A 172 6.33 -8.09 16.86
N LEU A 173 6.23 -6.95 17.54
CA LEU A 173 7.17 -5.85 17.35
C LEU A 173 8.18 -5.83 18.48
N ASP A 174 9.47 -5.89 18.13
CA ASP A 174 10.54 -5.57 19.08
C ASP A 174 10.36 -4.10 19.51
N PRO A 175 10.30 -3.78 20.83
CA PRO A 175 10.29 -2.40 21.31
C PRO A 175 11.38 -1.50 20.72
N ALA A 176 12.53 -2.06 20.32
CA ALA A 176 13.60 -1.33 19.63
C ALA A 176 13.16 -0.72 18.29
N THR A 177 12.14 -1.28 17.64
CA THR A 177 11.57 -0.82 16.36
C THR A 177 11.11 0.63 16.39
N TRP A 178 10.68 1.12 17.56
CA TRP A 178 10.16 2.47 17.73
C TRP A 178 11.18 3.49 18.26
N GLN A 179 12.45 3.09 18.42
CA GLN A 179 13.48 4.01 18.89
C GLN A 179 13.65 5.17 17.89
N GLY A 180 13.48 6.41 18.37
CA GLY A 180 13.56 7.63 17.56
C GLY A 180 12.26 8.03 16.85
N VAL A 181 11.20 7.21 16.89
CA VAL A 181 9.90 7.53 16.26
C VAL A 181 9.04 8.36 17.21
N ARG A 182 8.84 9.64 16.88
CA ARG A 182 8.09 10.58 17.75
C ARG A 182 6.58 10.31 17.83
N ARG A 183 5.97 9.74 16.77
CA ARG A 183 4.55 9.38 16.73
C ARG A 183 4.38 8.01 16.11
N LYS A 184 4.05 7.01 16.94
CA LYS A 184 3.70 5.67 16.46
C LYS A 184 2.38 5.76 15.72
N TYR A 185 2.39 5.37 14.45
CA TYR A 185 1.20 5.35 13.60
C TYR A 185 0.44 4.02 13.69
N TRP A 186 1.08 2.99 14.25
CA TRP A 186 0.46 1.73 14.65
C TRP A 186 0.87 1.36 16.07
N GLN A 187 -0.06 0.87 16.89
CA GLN A 187 0.18 0.57 18.30
C GLN A 187 -0.42 -0.76 18.76
N ARG A 188 -1.01 -1.54 17.84
CA ARG A 188 -1.76 -2.75 18.18
C ARG A 188 -0.91 -4.00 17.97
N GLU A 189 -1.08 -4.96 18.86
CA GLU A 189 -0.47 -6.30 18.76
C GLU A 189 -1.21 -7.18 17.75
N THR A 190 -2.47 -6.85 17.42
CA THR A 190 -3.27 -7.58 16.44
C THR A 190 -3.59 -6.70 15.25
N TYR A 191 -3.24 -7.18 14.06
CA TYR A 191 -3.72 -6.69 12.77
C TYR A 191 -4.86 -7.57 12.27
N TYR A 192 -5.86 -6.98 11.61
CA TYR A 192 -6.97 -7.74 11.03
C TYR A 192 -6.80 -7.75 9.51
N LEU A 193 -6.26 -8.85 9.00
CA LEU A 193 -6.00 -9.07 7.57
C LEU A 193 -7.32 -9.19 6.81
N PRO A 194 -7.67 -8.24 5.92
CA PRO A 194 -8.81 -8.38 5.04
C PRO A 194 -8.52 -9.43 3.96
N ILE A 195 -9.44 -10.36 3.76
CA ILE A 195 -9.43 -11.34 2.69
C ILE A 195 -10.78 -11.28 2.02
N CYS A 196 -10.85 -10.67 0.84
CA CYS A 196 -12.10 -10.38 0.14
C CYS A 196 -12.18 -11.16 -1.17
N LEU A 197 -12.89 -12.28 -1.17
CA LEU A 197 -12.99 -13.19 -2.31
C LEU A 197 -14.13 -12.79 -3.26
N ASN A 198 -13.82 -12.66 -4.55
CA ASN A 198 -14.84 -12.46 -5.59
C ASN A 198 -15.57 -13.78 -5.92
N THR A 199 -16.83 -13.89 -5.53
CA THR A 199 -17.64 -15.12 -5.70
C THR A 199 -18.48 -15.13 -6.98
N ARG A 200 -18.43 -14.07 -7.79
CA ARG A 200 -19.20 -13.95 -9.03
C ARG A 200 -18.63 -14.88 -10.11
N SER A 201 -19.47 -15.71 -10.72
CA SER A 201 -19.11 -16.56 -11.85
C SER A 201 -19.06 -15.77 -13.17
N THR A 202 -18.28 -16.24 -14.14
CA THR A 202 -18.14 -15.64 -15.48
C THR A 202 -19.38 -15.76 -16.39
N GLY A 203 -20.56 -16.11 -15.86
CA GLY A 203 -21.75 -16.34 -16.69
C GLY A 203 -23.05 -15.87 -16.06
N GLY A 204 -23.63 -14.80 -16.64
CA GLY A 204 -25.03 -14.42 -16.43
C GLY A 204 -25.22 -12.91 -16.24
N GLY A 205 -25.52 -12.20 -17.33
CA GLY A 205 -25.95 -10.81 -17.26
C GLY A 205 -27.28 -10.64 -16.53
N GLY A 206 -27.41 -9.49 -15.86
CA GLY A 206 -28.69 -8.87 -15.53
C GLY A 206 -29.19 -9.08 -14.10
N LEU A 207 -28.92 -8.10 -13.24
CA LEU A 207 -29.96 -7.44 -12.46
C LEU A 207 -29.63 -5.94 -12.40
N GLY A 208 -29.99 -5.24 -13.48
CA GLY A 208 -30.34 -3.83 -13.37
C GLY A 208 -31.67 -3.75 -12.62
N GLY A 209 -31.65 -3.09 -11.46
CA GLY A 209 -32.82 -2.81 -10.63
C GLY A 209 -32.62 -1.44 -10.00
N ALA A 210 -33.29 -0.45 -10.59
CA ALA A 210 -33.25 0.96 -10.27
C ALA A 210 -33.38 1.29 -8.77
N LEU A 211 -32.62 2.30 -8.33
CA LEU A 211 -33.12 3.34 -7.45
C LEU A 211 -32.66 4.71 -7.96
N ASP A 212 -33.66 5.50 -8.33
CA ASP A 212 -33.58 6.87 -8.81
C ASP A 212 -33.08 7.86 -7.75
N GLU A 213 -32.53 8.96 -8.28
CA GLU A 213 -32.22 10.28 -7.72
C GLU A 213 -32.79 10.66 -6.34
N VAL A 214 -31.92 11.14 -5.43
CA VAL A 214 -32.23 12.29 -4.56
C VAL A 214 -30.99 13.18 -4.32
N ALA A 215 -31.08 14.39 -4.88
CA ALA A 215 -30.67 15.71 -4.39
C ALA A 215 -29.24 15.99 -3.86
N THR A 216 -28.60 16.89 -4.61
CA THR A 216 -27.59 17.88 -4.22
C THR A 216 -27.82 18.54 -2.84
N THR A 217 -26.79 18.55 -1.99
CA THR A 217 -26.62 19.61 -0.96
C THR A 217 -25.15 19.73 -0.50
N THR A 218 -24.53 20.83 -0.95
CA THR A 218 -23.50 21.68 -0.31
C THR A 218 -22.37 21.06 0.53
N ALA A 219 -21.14 21.21 0.02
CA ALA A 219 -19.88 20.95 0.73
C ALA A 219 -19.59 22.00 1.84
N PRO A 220 -19.05 21.59 3.01
CA PRO A 220 -18.50 22.51 4.01
C PRO A 220 -17.01 22.85 3.72
N PRO A 221 -16.48 23.93 4.33
CA PRO A 221 -15.32 24.65 3.79
C PRO A 221 -13.97 23.97 4.08
N ALA A 222 -13.10 24.04 3.08
CA ALA A 222 -11.73 23.56 3.06
C ALA A 222 -10.78 24.48 3.85
N GLU A 223 -10.80 24.49 5.18
CA GLU A 223 -9.82 25.28 5.95
C GLU A 223 -9.16 24.57 7.15
N MET A 224 -9.37 23.26 7.33
CA MET A 224 -8.67 22.48 8.36
C MET A 224 -7.58 21.53 7.82
N GLY A 225 -7.31 21.54 6.51
CA GLY A 225 -6.34 20.64 5.87
C GLY A 225 -4.90 21.20 5.80
N GLN A 226 -4.72 22.52 5.84
CA GLN A 226 -3.40 23.13 5.61
C GLN A 226 -2.47 23.08 6.84
N GLN A 227 -3.01 22.91 8.05
CA GLN A 227 -2.20 22.93 9.28
C GLN A 227 -1.48 21.60 9.57
N GLN A 228 -1.97 20.46 9.07
CA GLN A 228 -1.23 19.18 9.18
C GLN A 228 -0.18 19.02 8.07
N GLN A 229 -0.36 19.70 6.93
CA GLN A 229 0.56 19.65 5.80
C GLN A 229 1.86 20.45 6.07
N GLN A 230 1.77 21.59 6.75
CA GLN A 230 2.96 22.36 7.16
C GLN A 230 3.80 21.68 8.26
N GLN A 231 3.20 20.82 9.09
CA GLN A 231 3.90 20.17 10.21
C GLN A 231 4.69 18.91 9.85
N ARG A 232 4.54 18.36 8.64
CA ARG A 232 5.36 17.23 8.16
C ARG A 232 6.46 17.63 7.18
N ALA A 233 6.34 18.77 6.49
CA ALA A 233 7.43 19.33 5.69
C ALA A 233 8.52 20.00 6.54
N SER A 234 8.23 20.39 7.79
CA SER A 234 9.18 21.08 8.68
C SER A 234 10.05 20.16 9.54
N VAL A 235 10.07 18.84 9.27
CA VAL A 235 10.80 17.85 10.09
C VAL A 235 12.14 17.41 9.48
N ASN A 236 12.47 17.83 8.26
CA ASN A 236 13.80 17.62 7.67
C ASN A 236 14.51 18.97 7.47
N PRO A 237 15.73 19.17 7.98
CA PRO A 237 16.52 20.36 7.63
C PRO A 237 16.95 20.27 6.15
N PRO A 238 17.22 21.41 5.49
CA PRO A 238 17.76 21.39 4.13
C PRO A 238 19.14 20.73 4.13
N ALA A 239 19.45 19.99 3.06
CA ALA A 239 20.78 19.45 2.84
C ALA A 239 21.81 20.58 2.84
N GLU A 240 22.85 20.46 3.68
CA GLU A 240 23.98 21.38 3.69
C GLU A 240 24.67 21.35 2.32
N SER A 241 24.61 22.49 1.64
CA SER A 241 25.50 22.88 0.55
C SER A 241 26.87 23.29 1.10
N ASP A 242 27.90 23.00 0.31
CA ASP A 242 29.25 23.58 0.36
C ASP A 242 30.14 23.27 1.57
N MET A 243 31.05 22.30 1.40
CA MET A 243 32.43 22.50 1.85
C MET A 243 33.40 22.15 0.72
N GLY A 244 34.13 23.19 0.31
CA GLY A 244 34.94 23.23 -0.88
C GLY A 244 36.21 22.39 -0.82
N PHE A 245 36.59 21.93 -2.00
CA PHE A 245 37.95 21.53 -2.35
C PHE A 245 38.92 22.69 -2.06
N SER A 246 39.89 22.47 -1.18
CA SER A 246 41.16 23.18 -1.27
C SER A 246 42.30 22.17 -1.22
N SER A 247 43.03 22.15 -2.32
CA SER A 247 44.25 21.39 -2.54
C SER A 247 45.42 22.12 -1.89
N SER A 248 46.27 21.38 -1.18
CA SER A 248 47.63 21.84 -0.89
C SER A 248 48.59 20.66 -0.99
N SER A 249 49.26 20.59 -2.13
CA SER A 249 50.45 19.79 -2.37
C SER A 249 51.71 20.66 -2.19
N SER A 250 52.80 19.96 -1.85
CA SER A 250 54.23 20.32 -1.97
C SER A 250 55.01 20.71 -0.70
N SER A 251 55.84 19.74 -0.29
CA SER A 251 57.31 19.79 -0.24
C SER A 251 58.04 20.62 0.83
N SER A 252 58.67 19.87 1.76
CA SER A 252 60.07 19.95 2.22
C SER A 252 60.75 21.30 2.42
N MET A 253 61.32 21.53 3.60
CA MET A 253 62.77 21.75 3.79
C MET A 253 63.19 21.93 5.27
N THR A 254 64.18 21.12 5.66
CA THR A 254 65.35 21.42 6.54
C THR A 254 65.18 22.03 7.94
N SER A 255 65.57 21.24 8.95
CA SER A 255 66.14 21.71 10.22
C SER A 255 67.50 22.42 10.02
N PRO A 256 67.87 23.33 10.94
CA PRO A 256 69.14 23.12 11.64
C PRO A 256 69.08 23.39 13.16
N SER A 257 69.93 22.65 13.85
CA SER A 257 70.35 22.75 15.26
C SER A 257 71.14 24.02 15.59
N LEU A 258 71.01 24.55 16.83
CA LEU A 258 72.06 25.06 17.76
C LEU A 258 71.39 25.92 18.86
N GLN A 259 71.27 25.47 20.12
CA GLN A 259 72.22 25.48 21.27
C GLN A 259 72.41 26.85 21.98
N ARG A 260 72.29 26.78 23.32
CA ARG A 260 72.68 27.73 24.41
C ARG A 260 71.69 28.88 24.65
N SER A 261 71.24 29.14 25.89
CA SER A 261 71.94 29.14 27.19
C SER A 261 71.06 28.63 28.32
#